data_AF-A0A2N1YP98-F1
#
_entry.id   AF-A0A2N1YP98-F1
#
_cell.length_a   1.000
_cell.length_b   1.000
_cell.length_c   1.000
_cell.angle_alpha   90.00
_cell.angle_beta   90.00
_cell.angle_gamma   90.00
#
_symmetry.space_group_name_H-M   'P 1'
#
loop_
_entity.id
_entity.type
_entity.pdbx_description
1 polymer ?
#
loop_
_entity_poly.entity_id
_entity_poly.type
_entity_poly.pdbx_seq_one_letter_code
_entity_poly.pdbx_strand_id
1 'polypeptide(L)'
;MMGFTLHSNAIPVVKTSNCILAATLNELPPPAPEQPCIRCGSCEDVCPADLLPQQLYWHAKNSDLERAQHYNLMDCIECGACAWVCPSNIPLVQYYRFAKGEIRNAAAEQQKADRARLRFEARQARLEREQADKEARRKARLESQTKTTGTVDIKTLKAASLEASTAYKAAVKAVKAAEAEGADNLTELMAEAEQLKAKADTAKAAVRDAGNAPVAPVVDITALKSASLEASAAYKAAVKALKAAEAEGIDDAALRSEMERLKALADSAKAAVRDAGSVAVTPAKTPPAAASESHTTAESKSDDDNTAARAQKMKALKTAYNISHKQWKEASAALEHAERDNADNLDELRKQVDKFKLKADKAKEALNNLVDQAKADMRASGSDLKTLKIEAARSEAEARNKARELEAARINGDDERINVLNRELDALQREARIAAESLKAATHEQGLSE
;
A
#
# COMPACT_ATOMS: atom_id res chain seq x y z
N MET A 1 10.56 30.97 -39.80
CA MET A 1 11.81 30.85 -39.00
C MET A 1 11.51 30.25 -37.64
N MET A 2 12.54 29.69 -36.99
CA MET A 2 12.47 29.17 -35.61
C MET A 2 12.23 30.28 -34.60
N GLY A 3 11.67 29.90 -33.46
CA GLY A 3 11.43 30.80 -32.33
C GLY A 3 9.97 30.82 -31.91
N PHE A 4 9.71 31.56 -30.83
CA PHE A 4 8.39 31.87 -30.33
C PHE A 4 8.32 33.38 -30.10
N THR A 5 7.16 33.96 -30.32
CA THR A 5 6.95 35.39 -30.10
C THR A 5 7.06 35.70 -28.61
N LEU A 6 7.93 36.64 -28.26
CA LEU A 6 8.04 37.14 -26.90
C LEU A 6 7.00 38.26 -26.70
N HIS A 7 6.14 38.11 -25.70
CA HIS A 7 5.10 39.09 -25.37
C HIS A 7 5.57 40.17 -24.39
N SER A 8 6.75 39.98 -23.78
CA SER A 8 7.29 40.89 -22.77
C SER A 8 8.82 40.92 -22.84
N ASN A 9 9.38 42.11 -22.59
CA ASN A 9 10.83 42.33 -22.53
C ASN A 9 11.44 41.86 -21.19
N ALA A 10 10.62 41.43 -20.24
CA ALA A 10 11.07 40.91 -18.95
C ALA A 10 11.47 39.42 -18.98
N ILE A 11 11.40 38.77 -20.15
CA ILE A 11 11.73 37.34 -20.30
C ILE A 11 13.25 37.18 -20.32
N PRO A 12 13.84 36.37 -19.40
CA PRO A 12 15.28 36.18 -19.35
C PRO A 12 15.79 35.38 -20.55
N VAL A 13 16.98 35.75 -21.02
CA VAL A 13 17.71 35.04 -22.08
C VAL A 13 18.58 33.98 -21.40
N VAL A 14 18.50 32.74 -21.87
CA VAL A 14 19.26 31.60 -21.32
C VAL A 14 20.40 31.22 -22.27
N LYS A 15 21.35 30.40 -21.80
CA LYS A 15 22.48 29.92 -22.64
C LYS A 15 22.04 29.24 -23.94
N THR A 16 20.83 28.69 -23.98
CA THR A 16 20.26 28.03 -25.16
C THR A 16 19.56 29.01 -26.13
N SER A 17 19.46 30.29 -25.79
CA SER A 17 18.93 31.32 -26.68
C SER A 17 19.97 31.66 -27.76
N ASN A 18 19.67 31.29 -29.01
CA ASN A 18 20.59 31.50 -30.14
C ASN A 18 20.52 32.95 -30.67
N CYS A 19 19.32 33.44 -30.99
CA CYS A 19 19.11 34.77 -31.56
C CYS A 19 17.83 35.44 -31.04
N ILE A 20 17.86 36.77 -30.92
CA ILE A 20 16.68 37.60 -30.68
C ILE A 20 16.42 38.40 -31.95
N LEU A 21 15.24 38.23 -32.53
CA LEU A 21 14.81 38.98 -33.73
C LEU A 21 13.89 40.12 -33.29
N ALA A 22 14.38 41.35 -33.41
CA ALA A 22 13.61 42.56 -33.19
C ALA A 22 13.33 43.20 -34.55
N ALA A 23 12.17 42.89 -35.12
CA ALA A 23 11.76 43.37 -36.43
C ALA A 23 10.57 44.32 -36.31
N THR A 24 10.52 45.30 -37.21
CA THR A 24 9.37 46.19 -37.36
C THR A 24 8.23 45.50 -38.14
N LEU A 25 7.01 46.03 -38.02
CA LEU A 25 5.85 45.54 -38.78
C LEU A 25 6.04 45.58 -40.31
N ASN A 26 6.90 46.48 -40.80
CA ASN A 26 7.21 46.59 -42.22
C ASN A 26 8.19 45.50 -42.68
N GLU A 27 9.09 45.05 -41.82
CA GLU A 27 10.09 44.01 -42.12
C GLU A 27 9.52 42.60 -41.97
N LEU A 28 8.62 42.42 -40.99
CA LEU A 28 7.94 41.15 -40.70
C LEU A 28 6.43 41.42 -40.59
N PRO A 29 5.73 41.58 -41.73
CA PRO A 29 4.29 41.74 -41.72
C PRO A 29 3.61 40.46 -41.21
N PRO A 30 2.39 40.56 -40.65
CA PRO A 30 1.62 39.40 -40.27
C PRO A 30 1.39 38.48 -41.49
N PRO A 31 1.50 37.16 -41.32
CA PRO A 31 1.33 36.23 -42.43
C PRO A 31 -0.08 36.36 -43.01
N ALA A 32 -0.16 36.31 -44.35
CA ALA A 32 -1.44 36.24 -45.05
C ALA A 32 -2.21 34.96 -44.66
N PRO A 33 -3.54 34.95 -44.77
CA PRO A 33 -4.35 33.79 -44.42
C PRO A 33 -3.94 32.56 -45.23
N GLU A 34 -3.94 31.40 -44.58
CA GLU A 34 -3.60 30.11 -45.19
C GLU A 34 -4.45 29.89 -46.46
N GLN A 35 -3.77 29.59 -47.56
CA GLN A 35 -4.39 29.18 -48.82
C GLN A 35 -4.17 27.67 -49.06
N PRO A 36 -4.98 27.03 -49.91
CA PRO A 36 -4.77 25.63 -50.27
C PRO A 36 -3.36 25.39 -50.87
N CYS A 37 -2.77 24.24 -50.53
CA CYS A 37 -1.48 23.84 -51.07
C CYS A 37 -1.56 23.59 -52.58
N ILE A 38 -0.77 24.32 -53.36
CA ILE A 38 -0.67 24.17 -54.83
C ILE A 38 0.39 23.15 -55.28
N ARG A 39 1.02 22.44 -54.33
CA ARG A 39 2.06 21.42 -54.59
C ARG A 39 3.26 21.89 -55.43
N CYS A 40 3.72 23.12 -55.21
CA CYS A 40 4.83 23.74 -55.95
C CYS A 40 6.22 23.13 -55.73
N GLY A 41 6.43 22.34 -54.67
CA GLY A 41 7.73 21.71 -54.37
C GLY A 41 8.75 22.58 -53.62
N SER A 42 8.60 23.91 -53.59
CA SER A 42 9.60 24.82 -53.01
C SER A 42 9.96 24.56 -51.54
N CYS A 43 9.09 23.91 -50.78
CA CYS A 43 9.36 23.55 -49.39
C CYS A 43 10.42 22.44 -49.22
N GLU A 44 10.56 21.57 -50.22
CA GLU A 44 11.57 20.51 -50.28
C GLU A 44 12.96 21.11 -50.53
N ASP A 45 13.07 21.99 -51.55
CA ASP A 45 14.33 22.62 -51.95
C ASP A 45 15.02 23.41 -50.82
N VAL A 46 14.24 23.99 -49.90
CA VAL A 46 14.76 24.79 -48.78
C VAL A 46 14.92 24.02 -47.48
N CYS A 47 14.57 22.73 -47.45
CA CYS A 47 14.60 21.96 -46.22
C CYS A 47 16.06 21.59 -45.85
N PRO A 48 16.63 22.12 -44.75
CA PRO A 48 18.02 21.81 -44.39
C PRO A 48 18.22 20.39 -43.84
N ALA A 49 17.14 19.63 -43.68
CA ALA A 49 17.14 18.25 -43.18
C ALA A 49 16.77 17.25 -44.29
N ASP A 50 16.68 17.69 -45.55
CA ASP A 50 16.36 16.86 -46.72
C ASP A 50 15.10 16.00 -46.53
N LEU A 51 14.09 16.54 -45.84
CA LEU A 51 12.79 15.91 -45.65
C LEU A 51 11.85 16.22 -46.82
N LEU A 52 10.67 15.59 -46.81
CA LEU A 52 9.57 15.87 -47.74
C LEU A 52 8.42 16.63 -47.03
N PRO A 53 8.52 17.97 -46.80
CA PRO A 53 7.49 18.73 -46.10
C PRO A 53 6.11 18.63 -46.74
N GLN A 54 6.02 18.49 -48.06
CA GLN A 54 4.72 18.34 -48.71
C GLN A 54 3.98 17.08 -48.21
N GLN A 55 4.67 15.93 -48.12
CA GLN A 55 4.07 14.68 -47.65
C GLN A 55 3.79 14.74 -46.14
N LEU A 56 4.76 15.24 -45.38
CA LEU A 56 4.62 15.43 -43.93
C LEU A 56 3.42 16.31 -43.57
N TYR A 57 3.15 17.37 -44.35
CA TYR A 57 1.98 18.23 -44.14
C TYR A 57 0.68 17.46 -44.25
N TRP A 58 0.50 16.67 -45.32
CA TRP A 58 -0.72 15.91 -45.52
C TRP A 58 -0.93 14.85 -44.44
N HIS A 59 0.14 14.16 -44.03
CA HIS A 59 0.06 13.19 -42.92
C HIS A 59 -0.24 13.88 -41.59
N ALA A 60 0.42 14.99 -41.27
CA ALA A 60 0.18 15.73 -40.03
C ALA A 60 -1.22 16.37 -40.00
N LYS A 61 -1.71 16.91 -41.12
CA LYS A 61 -3.04 17.51 -41.23
C LYS A 61 -4.16 16.49 -41.09
N ASN A 62 -3.97 15.28 -41.61
CA ASN A 62 -4.93 14.19 -41.50
C ASN A 62 -4.80 13.38 -40.19
N SER A 63 -3.93 13.82 -39.26
CA SER A 63 -3.60 13.09 -38.02
C SER A 63 -3.11 11.65 -38.25
N ASP A 64 -2.50 11.38 -39.42
CA ASP A 64 -1.89 10.10 -39.77
C ASP A 64 -0.44 10.07 -39.23
N LEU A 65 -0.34 9.93 -37.90
CA LEU A 65 0.91 10.06 -37.16
C LEU A 65 1.90 8.92 -37.45
N GLU A 66 1.39 7.74 -37.78
CA GLU A 66 2.22 6.57 -38.10
C GLU A 66 2.96 6.77 -39.42
N ARG A 67 2.25 7.23 -40.46
CA ARG A 67 2.90 7.59 -41.72
C ARG A 67 3.80 8.81 -41.57
N ALA A 68 3.41 9.80 -40.78
CA ALA A 68 4.28 10.93 -40.50
C ALA A 68 5.62 10.49 -39.88
N GLN A 69 5.61 9.52 -38.96
CA GLN A 69 6.83 8.91 -38.42
C GLN A 69 7.63 8.15 -39.49
N HIS A 70 6.96 7.42 -40.38
CA HIS A 70 7.61 6.71 -41.48
C HIS A 70 8.36 7.66 -42.44
N TYR A 71 7.83 8.88 -42.63
CA TYR A 71 8.49 9.96 -43.36
C TYR A 71 9.48 10.76 -42.49
N ASN A 72 9.98 10.18 -41.41
CA ASN A 72 10.99 10.76 -40.53
C ASN A 72 10.60 12.13 -39.95
N LEU A 73 9.32 12.35 -39.61
CA LEU A 73 8.86 13.59 -39.00
C LEU A 73 9.73 14.01 -37.80
N MET A 74 10.18 13.04 -37.00
CA MET A 74 10.97 13.30 -35.79
C MET A 74 12.29 14.02 -36.05
N ASP A 75 12.87 13.87 -37.25
CA ASP A 75 14.13 14.51 -37.66
C ASP A 75 13.96 15.99 -38.02
N CYS A 76 12.72 16.44 -38.24
CA CYS A 76 12.45 17.84 -38.55
C CYS A 76 12.92 18.76 -37.41
N ILE A 77 13.91 19.62 -37.64
CA ILE A 77 14.43 20.55 -36.61
C ILE A 77 13.54 21.78 -36.37
N GLU A 78 12.33 21.80 -36.93
CA GLU A 78 11.36 22.89 -36.79
C GLU A 78 11.89 24.26 -37.25
N CYS A 79 12.82 24.27 -38.23
CA CYS A 79 13.51 25.46 -38.73
C CYS A 79 12.57 26.53 -39.31
N GLY A 80 11.45 26.09 -39.89
CA GLY A 80 10.45 26.95 -40.52
C GLY A 80 10.88 27.61 -41.82
N ALA A 81 11.92 27.09 -42.49
CA ALA A 81 12.27 27.47 -43.86
C ALA A 81 11.14 27.12 -44.84
N CYS A 82 10.57 25.92 -44.70
CA CYS A 82 9.47 25.43 -45.54
C CYS A 82 8.19 26.29 -45.43
N ALA A 83 7.86 26.79 -44.24
CA ALA A 83 6.70 27.65 -44.02
C ALA A 83 6.90 29.05 -44.61
N TRP A 84 8.15 29.55 -44.59
CA TRP A 84 8.49 30.87 -45.11
C TRP A 84 8.46 30.95 -46.64
N VAL A 85 8.97 29.92 -47.33
CA VAL A 85 8.98 29.88 -48.80
C VAL A 85 7.62 29.51 -49.40
N CYS A 86 6.65 29.11 -48.58
CA CYS A 86 5.38 28.59 -49.06
C CYS A 86 4.53 29.71 -49.70
N PRO A 87 4.22 29.66 -51.01
CA PRO A 87 3.40 30.69 -51.66
C PRO A 87 1.95 30.70 -51.13
N SER A 88 1.50 29.59 -50.54
CA SER A 88 0.18 29.46 -49.93
C SER A 88 0.14 29.90 -48.46
N ASN A 89 1.24 30.41 -47.89
CA ASN A 89 1.33 30.83 -46.48
C ASN A 89 0.90 29.75 -45.46
N ILE A 90 1.16 28.47 -45.77
CA ILE A 90 0.76 27.36 -44.89
C ILE A 90 1.70 27.29 -43.68
N PRO A 91 1.18 27.26 -42.43
CA PRO A 91 2.00 27.19 -41.23
C PRO A 91 2.53 25.76 -40.95
N LEU A 92 3.32 25.22 -41.88
CA LEU A 92 3.81 23.83 -41.87
C LEU A 92 4.41 23.38 -40.52
N VAL A 93 5.22 24.24 -39.89
CA VAL A 93 5.86 23.93 -38.60
C VAL A 93 4.85 23.72 -37.47
N GLN A 94 3.72 24.43 -37.48
CA GLN A 94 2.70 24.26 -36.44
C GLN A 94 2.05 22.87 -36.53
N TYR A 95 1.77 22.39 -37.73
CA TYR A 95 1.29 21.02 -37.97
C TYR A 95 2.31 19.97 -37.52
N TYR A 96 3.61 20.20 -37.79
CA TYR A 96 4.66 19.27 -37.37
C TYR A 96 4.85 19.26 -35.85
N ARG A 97 4.80 20.41 -35.19
CA ARG A 97 4.85 20.52 -33.72
C ARG A 97 3.69 19.79 -33.08
N PHE A 98 2.48 19.96 -33.62
CA PHE A 98 1.30 19.22 -33.19
C PHE A 98 1.51 17.71 -33.32
N ALA A 99 1.84 17.23 -34.52
CA ALA A 99 2.04 15.81 -34.77
C ALA A 99 3.17 15.21 -33.92
N LYS A 100 4.31 15.90 -33.75
CA LYS A 100 5.39 15.49 -32.84
C LYS A 100 4.94 15.44 -31.38
N GLY A 101 4.14 16.41 -30.96
CA GLY A 101 3.56 16.45 -29.62
C GLY A 101 2.71 15.21 -29.36
N GLU A 102 1.81 14.89 -30.29
CA GLU A 102 0.94 13.71 -30.20
C GLU A 102 1.73 12.40 -30.20
N ILE A 103 2.76 12.27 -31.05
CA ILE A 103 3.63 11.09 -31.07
C ILE A 103 4.36 10.92 -29.73
N ARG A 104 4.89 12.01 -29.16
CA ARG A 104 5.56 11.98 -27.84
C ARG A 104 4.59 11.63 -26.73
N ASN A 105 3.37 12.16 -26.78
CA ASN A 105 2.31 11.87 -25.81
C ASN A 105 1.93 10.39 -25.84
N ALA A 106 1.69 9.84 -27.04
CA ALA A 106 1.37 8.44 -27.25
C ALA A 106 2.50 7.52 -26.74
N ALA A 107 3.76 7.84 -27.07
CA ALA A 107 4.92 7.08 -26.59
C ALA A 107 5.05 7.13 -25.05
N ALA A 108 4.83 8.30 -24.43
CA ALA A 108 4.88 8.44 -22.98
C ALA A 108 3.75 7.68 -22.27
N GLU A 109 2.55 7.63 -22.87
CA GLU A 109 1.43 6.84 -22.36
C GLU A 109 1.71 5.33 -22.45
N GLN A 110 2.27 4.88 -23.57
CA GLN A 110 2.68 3.48 -23.76
C GLN A 110 3.72 3.05 -22.72
N GLN A 111 4.76 3.87 -22.48
CA GLN A 111 5.76 3.59 -21.45
C GLN A 111 5.16 3.50 -20.04
N LYS A 112 4.17 4.34 -19.72
CA LYS A 112 3.45 4.29 -18.45
C LYS A 112 2.61 3.00 -18.34
N ALA A 113 1.92 2.62 -19.42
CA ALA A 113 1.13 1.40 -19.50
C ALA A 113 2.00 0.15 -19.33
N ASP A 114 3.15 0.09 -20.02
CA ASP A 114 4.11 -1.01 -19.90
C ASP A 114 4.67 -1.11 -18.48
N ARG A 115 5.05 0.03 -17.88
CA ARG A 115 5.51 0.07 -16.48
C ARG A 115 4.42 -0.40 -15.52
N ALA A 116 3.16 -0.05 -15.76
CA ALA A 116 2.04 -0.51 -14.95
C ALA A 116 1.83 -2.03 -15.10
N ARG A 117 1.91 -2.55 -16.33
CA ARG A 117 1.81 -3.99 -16.63
C ARG A 117 2.89 -4.79 -15.91
N LEU A 118 4.16 -4.38 -16.03
CA LEU A 118 5.28 -5.02 -15.35
C LEU A 118 5.10 -5.06 -13.82
N ARG A 119 4.58 -3.98 -13.22
CA ARG A 119 4.28 -3.94 -11.78
C ARG A 119 3.16 -4.87 -11.39
N PHE A 120 2.14 -5.00 -12.23
CA PHE A 120 1.01 -5.90 -12.01
C PHE A 120 1.46 -7.37 -12.09
N GLU A 121 2.18 -7.74 -13.15
CA GLU A 121 2.75 -9.07 -13.34
C GLU A 121 3.68 -9.46 -12.17
N ALA A 122 4.57 -8.54 -11.74
CA ALA A 122 5.45 -8.78 -10.60
C ALA A 122 4.68 -8.98 -9.28
N ARG A 123 3.55 -8.27 -9.09
CA ARG A 123 2.68 -8.47 -7.92
C ARG A 123 1.98 -9.82 -7.99
N GLN A 124 1.48 -10.20 -9.16
CA GLN A 124 0.79 -11.46 -9.36
C GLN A 124 1.73 -12.64 -9.13
N ALA A 125 2.93 -12.60 -9.70
CA ALA A 125 3.97 -13.62 -9.46
C ALA A 125 4.41 -13.72 -7.99
N ARG A 126 4.34 -12.63 -7.20
CA ARG A 126 4.56 -12.69 -5.76
C ARG A 126 3.42 -13.41 -5.04
N LEU A 127 2.18 -13.07 -5.37
CA LEU A 127 1.00 -13.68 -4.75
C LEU A 127 0.90 -15.18 -5.07
N GLU A 128 1.20 -15.57 -6.30
CA GLU A 128 1.22 -16.99 -6.73
C GLU A 128 2.31 -17.78 -6.00
N ARG A 129 3.51 -17.21 -5.80
CA ARG A 129 4.57 -17.83 -4.97
C ARG A 129 4.12 -18.00 -3.51
N GLU A 130 3.54 -16.96 -2.91
CA GLU A 130 3.03 -17.04 -1.54
C GLU A 130 1.88 -18.05 -1.39
N GLN A 131 1.02 -18.20 -2.41
CA GLN A 131 -0.05 -19.20 -2.43
C GLN A 131 0.50 -20.61 -2.59
N ALA A 132 1.44 -20.81 -3.52
CA ALA A 132 2.12 -22.08 -3.72
C ALA A 132 2.87 -22.53 -2.45
N ASP A 133 3.57 -21.62 -1.76
CA ASP A 133 4.24 -21.90 -0.49
C ASP A 133 3.25 -22.31 0.60
N LYS A 134 2.09 -21.64 0.69
CA LYS A 134 1.02 -21.99 1.64
C LYS A 134 0.39 -23.35 1.33
N GLU A 135 0.20 -23.66 0.05
CA GLU A 135 -0.31 -24.97 -0.39
C GLU A 135 0.70 -26.08 -0.15
N ALA A 136 1.97 -25.86 -0.45
CA ALA A 136 3.06 -26.79 -0.16
C ALA A 136 3.17 -27.07 1.34
N ARG A 137 3.08 -26.02 2.19
CA ARG A 137 3.03 -26.18 3.66
C ARG A 137 1.80 -26.96 4.13
N ARG A 138 0.63 -26.74 3.52
CA ARG A 138 -0.58 -27.50 3.85
C ARG A 138 -0.44 -28.98 3.46
N LYS A 139 0.07 -29.28 2.27
CA LYS A 139 0.34 -30.65 1.81
C LYS A 139 1.36 -31.34 2.72
N ALA A 140 2.47 -30.68 3.03
CA ALA A 140 3.48 -31.20 3.96
C ALA A 140 2.91 -31.49 5.36
N ARG A 141 1.97 -30.67 5.86
CA ARG A 141 1.27 -30.90 7.13
C ARG A 141 0.32 -32.09 7.08
N LEU A 142 -0.38 -32.30 5.96
CA LEU A 142 -1.25 -33.47 5.77
C LEU A 142 -0.43 -34.76 5.63
N GLU A 143 0.69 -34.70 4.91
CA GLU A 143 1.63 -35.83 4.77
C GLU A 143 2.33 -36.18 6.10
N SER A 144 2.69 -35.17 6.92
CA SER A 144 3.22 -35.44 8.25
C SER A 144 2.15 -36.01 9.18
N GLN A 145 0.91 -35.51 9.11
CA GLN A 145 -0.20 -36.09 9.89
C GLN A 145 -0.46 -37.55 9.53
N THR A 146 -0.50 -37.90 8.23
CA THR A 146 -0.69 -39.28 7.76
C THR A 146 0.48 -40.20 8.10
N LYS A 147 1.72 -39.69 8.16
CA LYS A 147 2.89 -40.44 8.64
C LYS A 147 2.92 -40.59 10.17
N THR A 148 2.45 -39.60 10.93
CA THR A 148 2.36 -39.69 12.40
C THR A 148 1.20 -40.55 12.91
N THR A 149 0.16 -40.79 12.10
CA THR A 149 -0.82 -41.86 12.35
C THR A 149 -0.29 -43.27 12.03
N GLY A 150 1.02 -43.41 11.85
CA GLY A 150 1.75 -44.68 11.94
C GLY A 150 2.04 -45.14 13.38
N THR A 151 1.48 -44.49 14.39
CA THR A 151 1.46 -45.02 15.76
C THR A 151 0.10 -45.66 16.02
N VAL A 152 0.06 -47.00 15.95
CA VAL A 152 -0.94 -47.89 16.55
C VAL A 152 -2.36 -47.31 16.56
N ASP A 153 -3.14 -47.63 15.53
CA ASP A 153 -4.48 -47.10 15.32
C ASP A 153 -5.41 -47.53 16.48
N ILE A 154 -5.49 -46.71 17.54
CA ILE A 154 -6.28 -47.00 18.76
C ILE A 154 -7.74 -47.29 18.41
N LYS A 155 -8.24 -46.77 17.28
CA LYS A 155 -9.59 -47.09 16.78
C LYS A 155 -9.72 -48.54 16.33
N THR A 156 -8.73 -49.09 15.62
CA THR A 156 -8.76 -50.50 15.19
C THR A 156 -8.55 -51.44 16.39
N LEU A 157 -7.68 -51.07 17.35
CA LEU A 157 -7.52 -51.83 18.59
C LEU A 157 -8.78 -51.82 19.47
N LYS A 158 -9.49 -50.68 19.58
CA LYS A 158 -10.76 -50.60 20.30
C LYS A 158 -11.88 -51.40 19.63
N ALA A 159 -11.94 -51.39 18.30
CA ALA A 159 -12.87 -52.23 17.54
C ALA A 159 -12.61 -53.73 17.77
N ALA A 160 -11.35 -54.16 17.64
CA ALA A 160 -10.95 -55.54 17.93
C ALA A 160 -11.21 -55.96 19.40
N SER A 161 -11.00 -55.06 20.37
CA SER A 161 -11.32 -55.31 21.78
C SER A 161 -12.82 -55.44 22.05
N LEU A 162 -13.67 -54.70 21.32
CA LEU A 162 -15.13 -54.79 21.42
C LEU A 162 -15.64 -56.11 20.86
N GLU A 163 -15.15 -56.52 19.68
CA GLU A 163 -15.49 -57.80 19.05
C GLU A 163 -15.04 -59.02 19.88
N ALA A 164 -13.83 -58.98 20.44
CA ALA A 164 -13.37 -60.04 21.34
C ALA A 164 -14.20 -60.12 22.63
N SER A 165 -14.67 -58.97 23.15
CA SER A 165 -15.51 -58.93 24.35
C SER A 165 -16.95 -59.39 24.11
N THR A 166 -17.51 -59.16 22.91
CA THR A 166 -18.83 -59.68 22.54
C THR A 166 -18.80 -61.18 22.28
N ALA A 167 -17.74 -61.69 21.63
CA ALA A 167 -17.51 -63.12 21.44
C ALA A 167 -17.40 -63.88 22.78
N TYR A 168 -16.64 -63.34 23.75
CA TYR A 168 -16.59 -63.91 25.10
C TYR A 168 -17.96 -63.94 25.81
N LYS A 169 -18.73 -62.85 25.71
CA LYS A 169 -20.09 -62.80 26.30
C LYS A 169 -21.05 -63.81 25.65
N ALA A 170 -20.93 -64.03 24.34
CA ALA A 170 -21.71 -65.04 23.63
C ALA A 170 -21.34 -66.46 24.10
N ALA A 171 -20.05 -66.76 24.24
CA ALA A 171 -19.58 -68.06 24.74
C ALA A 171 -19.99 -68.32 26.19
N VAL A 172 -19.92 -67.33 27.09
CA VAL A 172 -20.40 -67.46 28.47
C VAL A 172 -21.91 -67.70 28.53
N LYS A 173 -22.68 -67.10 27.61
CA LYS A 173 -24.12 -67.34 27.50
C LYS A 173 -24.41 -68.77 27.00
N ALA A 174 -23.61 -69.28 26.06
CA ALA A 174 -23.70 -70.65 25.56
C ALA A 174 -23.36 -71.69 26.65
N VAL A 175 -22.31 -71.44 27.45
CA VAL A 175 -21.96 -72.29 28.61
C VAL A 175 -23.11 -72.35 29.61
N LYS A 176 -23.69 -71.20 29.99
CA LYS A 176 -24.83 -71.16 30.94
C LYS A 176 -26.10 -71.83 30.41
N ALA A 177 -26.31 -71.82 29.09
CA ALA A 177 -27.42 -72.54 28.47
C ALA A 177 -27.17 -74.06 28.48
N ALA A 178 -25.94 -74.49 28.15
CA ALA A 178 -25.54 -75.90 28.20
C ALA A 178 -25.54 -76.49 29.63
N GLU A 179 -25.19 -75.69 30.65
CA GLU A 179 -25.31 -76.07 32.07
C GLU A 179 -26.77 -76.27 32.50
N ALA A 180 -27.70 -75.48 31.97
CA ALA A 180 -29.12 -75.57 32.31
C ALA A 180 -29.83 -76.74 31.60
N GLU A 181 -29.33 -77.13 30.43
CA GLU A 181 -29.90 -78.21 29.61
C GLU A 181 -29.22 -79.58 29.83
N GLY A 182 -28.14 -79.64 30.61
CA GLY A 182 -27.44 -80.88 30.94
C GLY A 182 -26.74 -81.53 29.74
N ALA A 183 -26.17 -80.71 28.85
CA ALA A 183 -25.58 -81.18 27.60
C ALA A 183 -24.16 -81.77 27.80
N ASP A 184 -23.85 -82.89 27.13
CA ASP A 184 -22.58 -83.64 27.27
C ASP A 184 -21.34 -82.85 26.79
N ASN A 185 -21.55 -81.80 25.99
CA ASN A 185 -20.52 -80.92 25.43
C ASN A 185 -20.19 -79.71 26.33
N LEU A 186 -20.64 -79.72 27.59
CA LEU A 186 -20.39 -78.64 28.55
C LEU A 186 -18.89 -78.39 28.78
N THR A 187 -18.06 -79.43 28.87
CA THR A 187 -16.62 -79.31 29.10
C THR A 187 -15.89 -78.65 27.93
N GLU A 188 -16.33 -78.91 26.70
CA GLU A 188 -15.80 -78.29 25.47
C GLU A 188 -16.19 -76.81 25.38
N LEU A 189 -17.45 -76.48 25.69
CA LEU A 189 -17.95 -75.11 25.72
C LEU A 189 -17.28 -74.26 26.80
N MET A 190 -16.95 -74.85 27.96
CA MET A 190 -16.17 -74.19 29.00
C MET A 190 -14.73 -73.89 28.55
N ALA A 191 -14.09 -74.82 27.83
CA ALA A 191 -12.75 -74.61 27.27
C ALA A 191 -12.75 -73.51 26.18
N GLU A 192 -13.78 -73.45 25.35
CA GLU A 192 -13.94 -72.41 24.33
C GLU A 192 -14.18 -71.02 24.95
N ALA A 193 -14.98 -70.94 26.02
CA ALA A 193 -15.19 -69.71 26.77
C ALA A 193 -13.90 -69.20 27.44
N GLU A 194 -13.04 -70.10 27.94
CA GLU A 194 -11.74 -69.74 28.53
C GLU A 194 -10.75 -69.23 27.48
N GLN A 195 -10.69 -69.85 26.29
CA GLN A 195 -9.88 -69.35 25.17
C GLN A 195 -10.34 -67.98 24.69
N LEU A 196 -11.66 -67.74 24.60
CA LEU A 196 -12.21 -66.44 24.21
C LEU A 196 -12.01 -65.38 25.30
N LYS A 197 -11.95 -65.77 26.57
CA LYS A 197 -11.57 -64.90 27.68
C LYS A 197 -10.14 -64.42 27.55
N ALA A 198 -9.20 -65.33 27.30
CA ALA A 198 -7.79 -65.00 27.09
C ALA A 198 -7.59 -64.06 25.88
N LYS A 199 -8.35 -64.26 24.79
CA LYS A 199 -8.34 -63.36 23.62
C LYS A 199 -8.93 -61.98 23.93
N ALA A 200 -9.97 -61.90 24.77
CA ALA A 200 -10.54 -60.62 25.18
C ALA A 200 -9.62 -59.84 26.14
N ASP A 201 -8.92 -60.53 27.04
CA ASP A 201 -8.02 -59.91 28.01
C ASP A 201 -6.72 -59.41 27.35
N THR A 202 -6.19 -60.16 26.38
CA THR A 202 -5.04 -59.71 25.56
C THR A 202 -5.39 -58.51 24.67
N ALA A 203 -6.58 -58.48 24.06
CA ALA A 203 -7.04 -57.34 23.28
C ALA A 203 -7.26 -56.07 24.14
N LYS A 204 -7.73 -56.23 25.39
CA LYS A 204 -7.87 -55.11 26.35
C LYS A 204 -6.51 -54.61 26.86
N ALA A 205 -5.56 -55.51 27.09
CA ALA A 205 -4.20 -55.15 27.48
C ALA A 205 -3.52 -54.31 26.38
N ALA A 206 -3.66 -54.71 25.11
CA ALA A 206 -3.13 -53.94 23.97
C ALA A 206 -3.71 -52.51 23.86
N VAL A 207 -5.01 -52.31 24.18
CA VAL A 207 -5.62 -50.97 24.23
C VAL A 207 -5.09 -50.15 25.40
N ARG A 208 -4.82 -50.78 26.54
CA ARG A 208 -4.30 -50.13 27.75
C ARG A 208 -2.84 -49.69 27.58
N ASP A 209 -2.02 -50.54 26.96
CA ASP A 209 -0.60 -50.26 26.72
C ASP A 209 -0.42 -49.17 25.66
N ALA A 210 -1.29 -49.13 24.64
CA ALA A 210 -1.34 -48.03 23.68
C ALA A 210 -1.78 -46.68 24.30
N GLY A 211 -2.46 -46.71 25.45
CA GLY A 211 -2.92 -45.52 26.17
C GLY A 211 -1.87 -44.87 27.08
N ASN A 212 -0.72 -45.53 27.32
CA ASN A 212 0.23 -45.11 28.36
C ASN A 212 1.68 -44.97 27.85
N ALA A 213 1.86 -44.54 26.61
CA ALA A 213 3.19 -44.19 26.08
C ALA A 213 3.74 -42.92 26.78
N PRO A 214 4.99 -42.92 27.27
CA PRO A 214 5.57 -41.80 28.02
C PRO A 214 5.77 -40.55 27.14
N VAL A 215 5.27 -39.42 27.64
CA VAL A 215 5.46 -38.08 27.05
C VAL A 215 6.91 -37.64 27.26
N ALA A 216 7.58 -37.30 26.16
CA ALA A 216 8.96 -36.80 26.10
C ALA A 216 9.13 -35.47 26.89
N PRO A 217 10.36 -35.13 27.33
CA PRO A 217 10.58 -34.15 28.39
C PRO A 217 10.22 -32.73 27.97
N VAL A 218 9.61 -32.01 28.92
CA VAL A 218 9.23 -30.60 28.80
C VAL A 218 10.48 -29.74 28.64
N VAL A 219 10.58 -29.03 27.52
CA VAL A 219 11.66 -28.08 27.23
C VAL A 219 11.45 -26.82 28.07
N ASP A 220 12.45 -26.39 28.84
CA ASP A 220 12.37 -25.20 29.68
C ASP A 220 12.37 -23.90 28.84
N ILE A 221 11.17 -23.37 28.61
CA ILE A 221 10.89 -22.16 27.81
C ILE A 221 11.54 -20.92 28.45
N THR A 222 11.79 -20.91 29.76
CA THR A 222 12.36 -19.73 30.43
C THR A 222 13.84 -19.57 30.10
N ALA A 223 14.60 -20.67 30.09
CA ALA A 223 16.00 -20.70 29.66
C ALA A 223 16.18 -20.33 28.16
N LEU A 224 15.23 -20.72 27.30
CA LEU A 224 15.25 -20.36 25.88
C LEU A 224 15.01 -18.87 25.64
N LYS A 225 14.14 -18.24 26.46
CA LYS A 225 13.86 -16.79 26.37
C LYS A 225 15.04 -15.94 26.85
N SER A 226 15.72 -16.34 27.93
CA SER A 226 16.93 -15.63 28.38
C SER A 226 18.05 -15.71 27.34
N ALA A 227 18.30 -16.89 26.78
CA ALA A 227 19.29 -17.07 25.71
C ALA A 227 18.97 -16.25 24.44
N SER A 228 17.68 -16.10 24.08
CA SER A 228 17.26 -15.26 22.95
C SER A 228 17.46 -13.76 23.18
N LEU A 229 17.33 -13.28 24.43
CA LEU A 229 17.56 -11.88 24.78
C LEU A 229 19.06 -11.55 24.78
N GLU A 230 19.89 -12.45 25.32
CA GLU A 230 21.35 -12.33 25.34
C GLU A 230 21.93 -12.32 23.91
N ALA A 231 21.51 -13.25 23.04
CA ALA A 231 21.94 -13.28 21.65
C ALA A 231 21.50 -12.01 20.87
N SER A 232 20.31 -11.46 21.17
CA SER A 232 19.83 -10.22 20.55
C SER A 232 20.57 -8.97 21.06
N ALA A 233 21.02 -8.97 22.31
CA ALA A 233 21.85 -7.92 22.88
C ALA A 233 23.25 -7.93 22.26
N ALA A 234 23.85 -9.11 22.10
CA ALA A 234 25.15 -9.29 21.45
C ALA A 234 25.14 -8.80 19.99
N TYR A 235 24.10 -9.14 19.22
CA TYR A 235 23.92 -8.62 17.85
C TYR A 235 23.80 -7.09 17.81
N LYS A 236 23.01 -6.49 18.72
CA LYS A 236 22.89 -5.02 18.79
C LYS A 236 24.21 -4.34 19.13
N ALA A 237 25.01 -4.93 20.02
CA ALA A 237 26.34 -4.44 20.36
C ALA A 237 27.29 -4.50 19.15
N ALA A 238 27.29 -5.59 18.39
CA ALA A 238 28.09 -5.74 17.16
C ALA A 238 27.67 -4.75 16.05
N VAL A 239 26.36 -4.49 15.87
CA VAL A 239 25.87 -3.47 14.92
C VAL A 239 26.31 -2.06 15.34
N LYS A 240 26.33 -1.77 16.65
CA LYS A 240 26.82 -0.48 17.16
C LYS A 240 28.32 -0.32 16.93
N ALA A 241 29.09 -1.39 17.14
CA ALA A 241 30.53 -1.40 16.91
C ALA A 241 30.87 -1.23 15.42
N LEU A 242 30.13 -1.88 14.51
CA LEU A 242 30.35 -1.75 13.06
C LEU A 242 30.06 -0.32 12.58
N LYS A 243 28.96 0.29 13.05
CA LYS A 243 28.63 1.68 12.73
C LYS A 243 29.66 2.69 13.27
N ALA A 244 30.27 2.40 14.41
CA ALA A 244 31.35 3.23 14.96
C ALA A 244 32.63 3.12 14.09
N ALA A 245 33.00 1.91 13.67
CA ALA A 245 34.14 1.70 12.77
C ALA A 245 33.93 2.33 11.38
N GLU A 246 32.72 2.23 10.82
CA GLU A 246 32.36 2.87 9.54
C GLU A 246 32.42 4.41 9.62
N ALA A 247 32.06 5.01 10.77
CA ALA A 247 32.16 6.45 10.98
C ALA A 247 33.62 6.96 11.09
N GLU A 248 34.54 6.09 11.49
CA GLU A 248 35.99 6.35 11.54
C GLU A 248 36.70 6.00 10.22
N GLY A 249 35.96 5.55 9.19
CA GLY A 249 36.51 5.19 7.88
C GLY A 249 37.26 3.86 7.86
N ILE A 250 37.12 3.04 8.91
CA ILE A 250 37.77 1.73 9.04
C ILE A 250 36.83 0.66 8.48
N ASP A 251 37.15 0.10 7.32
CA ASP A 251 36.46 -1.07 6.79
C ASP A 251 37.04 -2.36 7.42
N ASP A 252 36.48 -2.75 8.57
CA ASP A 252 36.88 -3.97 9.27
C ASP A 252 36.00 -5.16 8.86
N ALA A 253 36.55 -5.98 7.95
CA ALA A 253 35.93 -7.22 7.48
C ALA A 253 35.69 -8.24 8.63
N ALA A 254 36.50 -8.22 9.69
CA ALA A 254 36.30 -9.10 10.84
C ALA A 254 35.06 -8.71 11.64
N LEU A 255 34.82 -7.41 11.84
CA LEU A 255 33.59 -6.91 12.49
C LEU A 255 32.32 -7.25 11.71
N ARG A 256 32.39 -7.20 10.37
CA ARG A 256 31.27 -7.63 9.50
C ARG A 256 30.98 -9.12 9.65
N SER A 257 32.02 -9.95 9.66
CA SER A 257 31.88 -11.40 9.84
C SER A 257 31.32 -11.78 11.23
N GLU A 258 31.73 -11.06 12.27
CA GLU A 258 31.24 -11.28 13.63
C GLU A 258 29.78 -10.82 13.79
N MET A 259 29.40 -9.71 13.15
CA MET A 259 27.99 -9.28 13.08
C MET A 259 27.10 -10.32 12.40
N GLU A 260 27.56 -10.90 11.30
CA GLU A 260 26.81 -11.93 10.56
C GLU A 260 26.68 -13.25 11.35
N ARG A 261 27.75 -13.66 12.06
CA ARG A 261 27.70 -14.78 12.99
C ARG A 261 26.71 -14.54 14.14
N LEU A 262 26.75 -13.36 14.77
CA LEU A 262 25.85 -13.01 15.88
C LEU A 262 24.41 -12.85 15.43
N LYS A 263 24.19 -12.42 14.18
CA LYS A 263 22.87 -12.38 13.55
C LYS A 263 22.30 -13.80 13.37
N ALA A 264 23.12 -14.72 12.86
CA ALA A 264 22.72 -16.12 12.71
C ALA A 264 22.36 -16.76 14.06
N LEU A 265 23.13 -16.49 15.12
CA LEU A 265 22.84 -16.95 16.49
C LEU A 265 21.56 -16.33 17.07
N ALA A 266 21.31 -15.05 16.82
CA ALA A 266 20.08 -14.39 17.27
C ALA A 266 18.84 -14.92 16.54
N ASP A 267 18.96 -15.24 15.25
CA ASP A 267 17.88 -15.78 14.44
C ASP A 267 17.59 -17.25 14.80
N SER A 268 18.61 -18.07 15.08
CA SER A 268 18.43 -19.43 15.56
C SER A 268 17.83 -19.50 16.97
N ALA A 269 18.24 -18.59 17.87
CA ALA A 269 17.67 -18.52 19.22
C ALA A 269 16.19 -18.08 19.20
N LYS A 270 15.81 -17.14 18.32
CA LYS A 270 14.41 -16.75 18.11
C LYS A 270 13.58 -17.86 17.46
N ALA A 271 14.17 -18.63 16.54
CA ALA A 271 13.53 -19.81 15.96
C ALA A 271 13.25 -20.86 17.05
N ALA A 272 14.21 -21.15 17.92
CA ALA A 272 14.03 -22.09 19.03
C ALA A 272 12.93 -21.66 20.02
N VAL A 273 12.80 -20.36 20.32
CA VAL A 273 11.69 -19.84 21.15
C VAL A 273 10.34 -19.95 20.42
N ARG A 274 10.31 -19.74 19.11
CA ARG A 274 9.10 -19.86 18.28
C ARG A 274 8.62 -21.30 18.17
N ASP A 275 9.55 -22.23 17.97
CA ASP A 275 9.27 -23.66 17.88
C ASP A 275 8.80 -24.20 19.24
N ALA A 276 9.44 -23.79 20.34
CA ALA A 276 8.99 -24.10 21.70
C ALA A 276 7.62 -23.45 22.04
N GLY A 277 7.34 -22.25 21.54
CA GLY A 277 6.05 -21.57 21.72
C GLY A 277 4.89 -22.21 20.95
N SER A 278 5.17 -23.02 19.92
CA SER A 278 4.16 -23.73 19.13
C SER A 278 3.65 -25.03 19.77
N VAL A 279 4.25 -25.44 20.90
CA VAL A 279 3.93 -26.69 21.64
C VAL A 279 3.18 -26.43 22.96
N ALA A 280 3.02 -25.17 23.41
CA ALA A 280 2.38 -24.85 24.68
C ALA A 280 0.88 -24.49 24.54
N VAL A 281 0.02 -25.34 25.14
CA VAL A 281 -1.38 -25.03 25.48
C VAL A 281 -1.41 -23.97 26.59
N THR A 282 -2.30 -22.99 26.46
CA THR A 282 -2.48 -21.82 27.34
C THR A 282 -3.03 -22.17 28.73
N PRO A 283 -2.85 -21.27 29.71
CA PRO A 283 -4.05 -20.63 30.25
C PRO A 283 -3.94 -19.10 30.46
N ALA A 284 -5.11 -18.49 30.50
CA ALA A 284 -5.42 -17.06 30.46
C ALA A 284 -5.16 -16.28 31.75
N LYS A 285 -4.98 -14.95 31.64
CA LYS A 285 -5.39 -13.98 32.66
C LYS A 285 -5.74 -12.61 32.06
N THR A 286 -6.89 -12.11 32.51
CA THR A 286 -7.58 -10.85 32.21
C THR A 286 -6.89 -9.62 32.86
N PRO A 287 -7.21 -8.38 32.44
CA PRO A 287 -6.44 -7.14 32.64
C PRO A 287 -6.90 -6.30 33.86
N PRO A 288 -6.11 -5.30 34.32
CA PRO A 288 -6.64 -4.22 35.15
C PRO A 288 -6.69 -2.86 34.44
N ALA A 289 -7.53 -2.00 35.03
CA ALA A 289 -8.07 -0.75 34.55
C ALA A 289 -7.29 0.52 35.01
N ALA A 290 -7.86 1.67 34.66
CA ALA A 290 -7.37 3.05 34.61
C ALA A 290 -7.16 3.81 35.95
N ALA A 291 -6.69 5.07 35.77
CA ALA A 291 -6.62 6.27 36.65
C ALA A 291 -5.21 6.53 37.24
N SER A 292 -4.67 7.76 37.33
CA SER A 292 -5.14 9.14 37.10
C SER A 292 -3.93 10.10 37.06
N GLU A 293 -4.18 11.33 36.59
CA GLU A 293 -3.25 12.46 36.47
C GLU A 293 -2.73 13.02 37.82
N SER A 294 -1.49 13.54 37.82
CA SER A 294 -1.12 14.75 38.55
C SER A 294 0.12 15.43 37.92
N HIS A 295 0.04 16.75 37.80
CA HIS A 295 1.07 17.67 37.33
C HIS A 295 2.17 17.88 38.39
N THR A 296 3.44 18.03 37.96
CA THR A 296 4.27 19.23 38.23
C THR A 296 5.57 19.26 37.41
N THR A 297 5.86 20.47 36.90
CA THR A 297 7.14 21.11 36.58
C THR A 297 8.17 20.49 35.61
N ALA A 298 8.22 21.15 34.45
CA ALA A 298 9.29 21.34 33.48
C ALA A 298 10.72 20.87 33.85
N GLU A 299 11.19 19.90 33.07
CA GLU A 299 12.56 19.78 32.58
C GLU A 299 12.50 19.22 31.14
N SER A 300 13.36 19.75 30.27
CA SER A 300 13.39 19.55 28.82
C SER A 300 13.41 18.07 28.41
N LYS A 301 12.33 17.60 27.79
CA LYS A 301 12.27 16.32 27.10
C LYS A 301 12.34 16.55 25.59
N SER A 302 13.19 15.77 24.93
CA SER A 302 13.48 15.77 23.49
C SER A 302 12.22 15.80 22.60
N ASP A 303 12.31 16.48 21.46
CA ASP A 303 11.24 16.69 20.46
C ASP A 303 10.53 15.40 19.98
N ASP A 304 11.18 14.24 20.14
CA ASP A 304 10.62 12.92 19.82
C ASP A 304 9.44 12.49 20.72
N ASP A 305 9.43 12.89 22.00
CA ASP A 305 8.40 12.48 22.98
C ASP A 305 7.05 13.20 22.75
N ASN A 306 7.10 14.45 22.27
CA ASN A 306 5.90 15.26 21.98
C ASN A 306 5.20 14.78 20.70
N THR A 307 5.99 14.37 19.69
CA THR A 307 5.48 13.84 18.42
C THR A 307 4.76 12.49 18.61
N ALA A 308 5.31 11.61 19.45
CA ALA A 308 4.70 10.33 19.79
C ALA A 308 3.38 10.50 20.56
N ALA A 309 3.33 11.38 21.55
CA ALA A 309 2.11 11.68 22.31
C ALA A 309 0.99 12.26 21.43
N ARG A 310 1.34 13.12 20.47
CA ARG A 310 0.39 13.71 19.52
C ARG A 310 -0.16 12.67 18.54
N ALA A 311 0.69 11.79 18.02
CA ALA A 311 0.28 10.71 17.13
C ALA A 311 -0.69 9.74 17.83
N GLN A 312 -0.49 9.48 19.13
CA GLN A 312 -1.43 8.70 19.95
C GLN A 312 -2.77 9.41 20.14
N LYS A 313 -2.77 10.71 20.45
CA LYS A 313 -4.01 11.52 20.55
C LYS A 313 -4.80 11.56 19.23
N MET A 314 -4.12 11.70 18.09
CA MET A 314 -4.76 11.68 16.78
C MET A 314 -5.39 10.31 16.46
N LYS A 315 -4.70 9.21 16.80
CA LYS A 315 -5.25 7.84 16.67
C LYS A 315 -6.47 7.64 17.57
N ALA A 316 -6.44 8.13 18.80
CA ALA A 316 -7.54 8.04 19.74
C ALA A 316 -8.77 8.83 19.26
N LEU A 317 -8.60 10.08 18.81
CA LEU A 317 -9.67 10.92 18.26
C LEU A 317 -10.26 10.35 16.97
N LYS A 318 -9.42 9.81 16.08
CA LYS A 318 -9.89 9.14 14.85
C LYS A 318 -10.72 7.90 15.16
N THR A 319 -10.30 7.13 16.17
CA THR A 319 -11.06 5.96 16.63
C THR A 319 -12.38 6.38 17.27
N ALA A 320 -12.38 7.43 18.10
CA ALA A 320 -13.57 8.00 18.71
C ALA A 320 -14.58 8.51 17.66
N TYR A 321 -14.11 9.22 16.62
CA TYR A 321 -14.94 9.67 15.50
C TYR A 321 -15.54 8.49 14.73
N ASN A 322 -14.75 7.46 14.41
CA ASN A 322 -15.25 6.30 13.68
C ASN A 322 -16.33 5.54 14.47
N ILE A 323 -16.17 5.43 15.79
CA ILE A 323 -17.14 4.78 16.67
C ILE A 323 -18.43 5.61 16.76
N SER A 324 -18.33 6.92 17.04
CA SER A 324 -19.50 7.79 17.17
C SER A 324 -20.25 7.97 15.84
N HIS A 325 -19.54 8.03 14.72
CA HIS A 325 -20.14 8.10 13.39
C HIS A 325 -20.83 6.79 13.00
N LYS A 326 -20.29 5.63 13.40
CA LYS A 326 -20.98 4.34 13.23
C LYS A 326 -22.27 4.29 14.06
N GLN A 327 -22.22 4.70 15.33
CA GLN A 327 -23.39 4.76 16.21
C GLN A 327 -24.48 5.70 15.67
N TRP A 328 -24.07 6.86 15.12
CA TRP A 328 -24.99 7.78 14.47
C TRP A 328 -25.67 7.16 13.25
N LYS A 329 -24.93 6.44 12.39
CA LYS A 329 -25.50 5.74 11.24
C LYS A 329 -26.47 4.63 11.63
N GLU A 330 -26.13 3.82 12.64
CA GLU A 330 -26.99 2.76 13.15
C GLU A 330 -28.28 3.32 13.77
N ALA A 331 -28.18 4.40 14.55
CA ALA A 331 -29.34 5.09 15.11
C ALA A 331 -30.21 5.73 14.01
N SER A 332 -29.60 6.31 12.97
CA SER A 332 -30.33 6.91 11.84
C SER A 332 -31.06 5.85 11.02
N ALA A 333 -30.45 4.68 10.80
CA ALA A 333 -31.10 3.57 10.13
C ALA A 333 -32.26 3.01 10.98
N ALA A 334 -32.11 2.91 12.30
CA ALA A 334 -33.17 2.48 13.19
C ALA A 334 -34.37 3.44 13.17
N LEU A 335 -34.12 4.76 13.06
CA LEU A 335 -35.17 5.76 12.89
C LEU A 335 -35.90 5.60 11.56
N GLU A 336 -35.18 5.41 10.44
CA GLU A 336 -35.82 5.18 9.14
C GLU A 336 -36.68 3.92 9.12
N HIS A 337 -36.24 2.84 9.78
CA HIS A 337 -37.03 1.63 9.91
C HIS A 337 -38.28 1.86 10.76
N ALA A 338 -38.16 2.55 11.89
CA ALA A 338 -39.29 2.91 12.74
C ALA A 338 -40.30 3.84 12.03
N GLU A 339 -39.83 4.74 11.16
CA GLU A 339 -40.69 5.62 10.34
C GLU A 339 -41.45 4.82 9.27
N ARG A 340 -40.82 3.79 8.67
CA ARG A 340 -41.49 2.88 7.72
C ARG A 340 -42.52 1.99 8.40
N ASP A 341 -42.22 1.52 9.61
CA ASP A 341 -43.08 0.61 10.38
C ASP A 341 -44.13 1.36 11.23
N ASN A 342 -44.15 2.70 11.17
CA ASN A 342 -45.09 3.58 11.88
C ASN A 342 -45.11 3.33 13.40
N ALA A 343 -43.92 3.16 13.99
CA ALA A 343 -43.76 2.84 15.41
C ALA A 343 -44.04 4.04 16.33
N ASP A 344 -44.58 3.80 17.53
CA ASP A 344 -44.95 4.88 18.48
C ASP A 344 -43.74 5.57 19.15
N ASN A 345 -42.52 5.05 18.98
CA ASN A 345 -41.29 5.50 19.66
C ASN A 345 -40.39 6.43 18.84
N LEU A 346 -40.93 7.05 17.78
CA LEU A 346 -40.18 7.92 16.85
C LEU A 346 -39.47 9.10 17.52
N ASP A 347 -40.10 9.76 18.49
CA ASP A 347 -39.53 10.93 19.15
C ASP A 347 -38.31 10.58 20.02
N GLU A 348 -38.29 9.38 20.61
CA GLU A 348 -37.14 8.91 21.39
C GLU A 348 -35.97 8.51 20.47
N LEU A 349 -36.27 7.87 19.34
CA LEU A 349 -35.29 7.55 18.29
C LEU A 349 -34.67 8.82 17.69
N ARG A 350 -35.47 9.87 17.45
CA ARG A 350 -34.99 11.19 16.99
C ARG A 350 -33.98 11.81 17.97
N LYS A 351 -34.31 11.83 19.26
CA LYS A 351 -33.39 12.30 20.32
C LYS A 351 -32.10 11.50 20.39
N GLN A 352 -32.16 10.18 20.17
CA GLN A 352 -30.98 9.33 20.13
C GLN A 352 -30.09 9.66 18.93
N VAL A 353 -30.66 9.85 17.74
CA VAL A 353 -29.93 10.25 16.52
C VAL A 353 -29.21 11.59 16.73
N ASP A 354 -29.90 12.60 17.26
CA ASP A 354 -29.31 13.91 17.53
C ASP A 354 -28.16 13.85 18.55
N LYS A 355 -28.32 13.02 19.59
CA LYS A 355 -27.28 12.79 20.59
C LYS A 355 -26.02 12.15 19.99
N PHE A 356 -26.17 11.16 19.10
CA PHE A 356 -25.02 10.53 18.44
C PHE A 356 -24.39 11.44 17.38
N LYS A 357 -25.20 12.25 16.68
CA LYS A 357 -24.73 13.28 15.75
C LYS A 357 -23.85 14.30 16.45
N LEU A 358 -24.32 14.86 17.57
CA LEU A 358 -23.55 15.81 18.38
C LEU A 358 -22.21 15.23 18.86
N LYS A 359 -22.18 13.93 19.22
CA LYS A 359 -20.94 13.23 19.60
C LYS A 359 -19.99 13.03 18.42
N ALA A 360 -20.51 12.74 17.23
CA ALA A 360 -19.72 12.60 16.02
C ALA A 360 -19.11 13.94 15.59
N ASP A 361 -19.90 15.02 15.65
CA ASP A 361 -19.47 16.37 15.29
C ASP A 361 -18.39 16.88 16.25
N LYS A 362 -18.57 16.71 17.57
CA LYS A 362 -17.54 17.07 18.56
C LYS A 362 -16.23 16.29 18.38
N ALA A 363 -16.30 14.99 18.07
CA ALA A 363 -15.11 14.18 17.82
C ALA A 363 -14.39 14.61 16.53
N LYS A 364 -15.15 15.02 15.50
CA LYS A 364 -14.62 15.53 14.24
C LYS A 364 -13.95 16.90 14.42
N GLU A 365 -14.58 17.79 15.16
CA GLU A 365 -14.05 19.12 15.47
C GLU A 365 -12.75 19.03 16.29
N ALA A 366 -12.72 18.17 17.31
CA ALA A 366 -11.50 17.91 18.09
C ALA A 366 -10.36 17.32 17.24
N LEU A 367 -10.67 16.44 16.28
CA LEU A 367 -9.68 15.89 15.35
C LEU A 367 -9.14 16.97 14.41
N ASN A 368 -10.02 17.81 13.86
CA ASN A 368 -9.63 18.91 12.98
C ASN A 368 -8.76 19.93 13.71
N ASN A 369 -9.15 20.36 14.91
CA ASN A 369 -8.37 21.28 15.72
C ASN A 369 -6.96 20.75 15.99
N LEU A 370 -6.81 19.45 16.26
CA LEU A 370 -5.49 18.84 16.52
C LEU A 370 -4.65 18.71 15.24
N VAL A 371 -5.28 18.51 14.08
CA VAL A 371 -4.65 18.55 12.75
C VAL A 371 -4.20 19.97 12.41
N ASP A 372 -5.01 20.97 12.68
CA ASP A 372 -4.70 22.37 12.37
C ASP A 372 -3.62 22.92 13.30
N GLN A 373 -3.65 22.55 14.59
CA GLN A 373 -2.50 22.75 15.48
C GLN A 373 -1.25 22.05 14.93
N ALA A 374 -1.37 20.85 14.35
CA ALA A 374 -0.20 20.14 13.81
C ALA A 374 0.37 20.84 12.58
N LYS A 375 -0.49 21.38 11.72
CA LYS A 375 -0.07 22.23 10.60
C LYS A 375 0.56 23.53 11.09
N ALA A 376 0.00 24.16 12.13
CA ALA A 376 0.54 25.39 12.70
C ALA A 376 1.93 25.16 13.32
N ASP A 377 2.11 24.06 14.05
CA ASP A 377 3.40 23.69 14.63
C ASP A 377 4.43 23.30 13.56
N MET A 378 4.02 22.60 12.49
CA MET A 378 4.88 22.32 11.32
C MET A 378 5.27 23.60 10.57
N ARG A 379 4.39 24.60 10.53
CA ARG A 379 4.70 25.94 9.99
C ARG A 379 5.69 26.70 10.90
N ALA A 380 5.65 26.45 12.21
CA ALA A 380 6.54 27.08 13.18
C ALA A 380 7.90 26.37 13.32
N SER A 381 7.97 25.06 13.09
CA SER A 381 9.16 24.24 13.33
C SER A 381 10.11 24.11 12.13
N GLY A 382 9.77 24.66 10.96
CA GLY A 382 10.64 24.70 9.76
C GLY A 382 11.09 23.33 9.24
N SER A 383 10.49 22.23 9.71
CA SER A 383 11.06 20.88 9.61
C SER A 383 10.16 19.96 8.78
N ASP A 384 10.17 20.18 7.47
CA ASP A 384 10.29 19.10 6.48
C ASP A 384 10.21 19.70 5.07
N LEU A 385 11.33 19.71 4.36
CA LEU A 385 11.38 20.16 2.96
C LEU A 385 10.33 19.43 2.08
N LYS A 386 10.02 18.18 2.43
CA LYS A 386 9.03 17.36 1.73
C LYS A 386 7.60 17.86 1.94
N THR A 387 7.24 18.34 3.12
CA THR A 387 5.89 18.86 3.40
C THR A 387 5.70 20.22 2.75
N LEU A 388 6.72 21.09 2.80
CA LEU A 388 6.73 22.38 2.10
C LEU A 388 6.63 22.21 0.58
N LYS A 389 7.32 21.22 0.00
CA LYS A 389 7.19 20.87 -1.43
C LYS A 389 5.77 20.43 -1.79
N ILE A 390 5.13 19.64 -0.93
CA ILE A 390 3.75 19.17 -1.14
C ILE A 390 2.75 20.32 -0.98
N GLU A 391 2.93 21.20 0.01
CA GLU A 391 2.07 22.36 0.25
C GLU A 391 2.16 23.35 -0.92
N ALA A 392 3.38 23.71 -1.37
CA ALA A 392 3.59 24.57 -2.53
C ALA A 392 2.96 23.98 -3.81
N ALA A 393 3.17 22.68 -4.06
CA ALA A 393 2.59 22.00 -5.22
C ALA A 393 1.05 21.97 -5.16
N ARG A 394 0.47 21.83 -3.96
CA ARG A 394 -0.98 21.81 -3.77
C ARG A 394 -1.59 23.19 -3.97
N SER A 395 -1.00 24.25 -3.40
CA SER A 395 -1.48 25.62 -3.56
C SER A 395 -1.39 26.08 -5.02
N GLU A 396 -0.33 25.69 -5.75
CA GLU A 396 -0.23 25.96 -7.19
C GLU A 396 -1.30 25.21 -8.00
N ALA A 397 -1.58 23.95 -7.65
CA ALA A 397 -2.59 23.15 -8.32
C ALA A 397 -4.01 23.71 -8.09
N GLU A 398 -4.32 24.16 -6.87
CA GLU A 398 -5.59 24.79 -6.53
C GLU A 398 -5.78 26.11 -7.31
N ALA A 399 -4.74 26.95 -7.39
CA ALA A 399 -4.76 28.17 -8.21
C ALA A 399 -4.94 27.86 -9.72
N ARG A 400 -4.26 26.84 -10.25
CA ARG A 400 -4.42 26.42 -11.67
C ARG A 400 -5.82 25.91 -11.97
N ASN A 401 -6.40 25.11 -11.08
CA ASN A 401 -7.77 24.62 -11.24
C ASN A 401 -8.76 25.77 -11.21
N LYS A 402 -8.54 26.76 -10.33
CA LYS A 402 -9.39 27.94 -10.26
C LYS A 402 -9.28 28.84 -11.49
N ALA A 403 -8.08 28.97 -12.06
CA ALA A 403 -7.87 29.69 -13.31
C ALA A 403 -8.63 29.03 -14.48
N ARG A 404 -8.69 27.69 -14.54
CA ARG A 404 -9.49 26.96 -15.53
C ARG A 404 -10.99 27.17 -15.34
N GLU A 405 -11.46 27.19 -14.09
CA GLU A 405 -12.86 27.49 -13.78
C GLU A 405 -13.25 28.91 -14.23
N LEU A 406 -12.32 29.86 -14.05
CA LEU A 406 -12.48 31.24 -14.50
C LEU A 406 -12.54 31.35 -16.02
N GLU A 407 -11.67 30.63 -16.73
CA GLU A 407 -11.68 30.58 -18.19
C GLU A 407 -12.98 29.96 -18.73
N ALA A 408 -13.50 28.90 -18.08
CA ALA A 408 -14.80 28.33 -18.40
C ALA A 408 -15.96 29.32 -18.14
N ALA A 409 -15.91 30.08 -17.04
CA ALA A 409 -16.91 31.12 -16.75
C ALA A 409 -16.87 32.27 -17.76
N ARG A 410 -15.67 32.65 -18.25
CA ARG A 410 -15.51 33.65 -19.34
C ARG A 410 -16.13 33.19 -20.66
N ILE A 411 -16.01 31.90 -20.99
CA ILE A 411 -16.65 31.33 -22.18
C ILE A 411 -18.18 31.35 -22.06
N ASN A 412 -18.71 31.14 -20.85
CA ASN A 412 -20.15 31.09 -20.60
C ASN A 412 -20.80 32.48 -20.40
N GLY A 413 -20.01 33.56 -20.30
CA GLY A 413 -20.52 34.94 -20.21
C GLY A 413 -21.19 35.32 -18.88
N ASP A 414 -20.84 34.66 -17.79
CA ASP A 414 -21.42 34.93 -16.45
C ASP A 414 -20.57 35.95 -15.69
N ASP A 415 -20.85 37.24 -15.88
CA ASP A 415 -20.07 38.37 -15.33
C ASP A 415 -20.02 38.38 -13.79
N GLU A 416 -21.07 37.93 -13.11
CA GLU A 416 -21.10 37.87 -11.65
C GLU A 416 -20.20 36.74 -11.14
N ARG A 417 -20.25 35.57 -11.79
CA ARG A 417 -19.37 34.44 -11.50
C ARG A 417 -17.90 34.77 -11.79
N ILE A 418 -17.61 35.48 -12.88
CA ILE A 418 -16.25 35.90 -13.24
C ILE A 418 -15.65 36.79 -12.14
N ASN A 419 -16.42 37.74 -11.61
CA ASN A 419 -15.95 38.64 -10.54
C ASN A 419 -15.64 37.90 -9.24
N VAL A 420 -16.45 36.90 -8.86
CA VAL A 420 -16.19 36.05 -7.70
C VAL A 420 -14.94 35.19 -7.93
N LEU A 421 -14.85 34.54 -9.09
CA LEU A 421 -13.71 33.68 -9.44
C LEU A 421 -12.39 34.45 -9.52
N ASN A 422 -12.40 35.71 -9.99
CA ASN A 422 -11.20 36.56 -9.99
C ASN A 422 -10.70 36.81 -8.56
N ARG A 423 -11.58 37.16 -7.61
CA ARG A 423 -11.19 37.40 -6.20
C ARG A 423 -10.68 36.14 -5.52
N GLU A 424 -11.30 34.99 -5.80
CA GLU A 424 -10.88 33.69 -5.29
C GLU A 424 -9.52 33.27 -5.88
N LEU A 425 -9.30 33.51 -7.17
CA LEU A 425 -8.02 33.25 -7.83
C LEU A 425 -6.91 34.11 -7.25
N ASP A 426 -7.15 35.40 -7.01
CA ASP A 426 -6.18 36.32 -6.38
C ASP A 426 -5.82 35.89 -4.95
N ALA A 427 -6.78 35.35 -4.19
CA ALA A 427 -6.51 34.79 -2.87
C ALA A 427 -5.61 33.54 -2.96
N LEU A 428 -5.95 32.59 -3.83
CA LEU A 428 -5.17 31.35 -4.03
C LEU A 428 -3.77 31.62 -4.60
N GLN A 429 -3.62 32.61 -5.48
CA GLN A 429 -2.31 33.02 -6.00
C GLN A 429 -1.42 33.63 -4.92
N ARG A 430 -1.99 34.40 -3.98
CA ARG A 430 -1.24 34.91 -2.81
C ARG A 430 -0.81 33.76 -1.90
N GLU A 431 -1.68 32.80 -1.63
CA GLU A 431 -1.34 31.62 -0.83
C GLU A 431 -0.24 30.78 -1.48
N ALA A 432 -0.32 30.56 -2.80
CA ALA A 432 0.71 29.87 -3.56
C ALA A 432 2.06 30.60 -3.53
N ARG A 433 2.05 31.95 -3.58
CA ARG A 433 3.27 32.75 -3.46
C ARG A 433 3.92 32.61 -2.09
N ILE A 434 3.12 32.68 -1.02
CA ILE A 434 3.62 32.51 0.36
C ILE A 434 4.20 31.10 0.56
N ALA A 435 3.56 30.06 0.02
CA ALA A 435 4.06 28.69 0.10
C ALA A 435 5.34 28.47 -0.72
N ALA A 436 5.48 29.14 -1.86
CA ALA A 436 6.71 29.11 -2.65
C ALA A 436 7.85 29.88 -1.96
N GLU A 437 7.57 31.03 -1.36
CA GLU A 437 8.54 31.82 -0.59
C GLU A 437 9.02 31.04 0.65
N SER A 438 8.13 30.34 1.36
CA SER A 438 8.52 29.50 2.51
C SER A 438 9.36 28.29 2.10
N LEU A 439 9.04 27.64 0.98
CA LEU A 439 9.87 26.59 0.40
C LEU A 439 11.24 27.11 -0.01
N LYS A 440 11.31 28.31 -0.60
CA LYS A 440 12.56 28.95 -1.00
C LYS A 440 13.43 29.34 0.19
N ALA A 441 12.83 29.84 1.27
CA ALA A 441 13.53 30.12 2.52
C ALA A 441 14.12 28.82 3.12
N ALA A 442 13.30 27.76 3.20
CA ALA A 442 13.73 26.48 3.76
C ALA A 442 14.79 25.75 2.92
N THR A 443 14.76 25.88 1.59
CA THR A 443 15.81 25.33 0.71
C THR A 443 17.15 26.06 0.89
N HIS A 444 17.11 27.38 1.04
CA HIS A 444 18.29 28.19 1.30
C HIS A 444 18.93 27.90 2.67
N GLU A 445 18.12 27.70 3.71
CA GLU A 445 18.60 27.32 5.05
C GLU A 445 19.28 25.94 5.10
N GLN A 446 18.88 25.00 4.23
CA GLN A 446 19.47 23.66 4.16
C GLN A 446 20.71 23.57 3.25
N GLY A 447 21.20 24.70 2.70
CA GLY A 447 22.38 24.73 1.84
C GLY A 447 22.22 23.96 0.52
N LEU A 448 21.00 23.54 0.20
CA LEU A 448 20.62 22.88 -1.04
C LEU A 448 20.27 23.95 -2.07
N SER A 449 21.30 24.64 -2.58
CA SER A 449 21.13 25.49 -3.76
C SER A 449 21.01 24.63 -5.01
N GLU A 450 19.92 24.77 -5.75
CA GLU A 450 19.91 24.69 -7.22
C GLU A 450 19.57 26.07 -7.78
#